data_AF-A0A3D0NI51-F1
#
_entry.id   AF-A0A3D0NI51-F1
#
_cell.length_a   1.000
_cell.length_b   1.000
_cell.length_c   1.000
_cell.angle_alpha   90.00
_cell.angle_beta   90.00
_cell.angle_gamma   90.00
#
_symmetry.space_group_name_H-M   'P 1'
#
loop_
_entity.id
_entity.type
_entity.pdbx_description
1 polymer ?
#
loop_
_entity_poly.entity_id
_entity_poly.type
_entity_poly.pdbx_seq_one_letter_code
_entity_poly.pdbx_strand_id
1 'polypeptide(L)'
;MMKRIQTHVLGATLSLLFLIQPAFGQVNDQAYLKSNPNEAIRGLIDNISSTEVVIRVNGAPRQLPANEIFRIQFANAPADLLQAAAAYRRGQFNEAKTGLAGVNLAEINDKWVKEEIAFMLASIDAKSALAGEGDKNAAGTLLVQFIGEYANSFHYYEAVELFADLAFSVG
;
A
#
# COMPACT_ATOMS: atom_id res chain seq x y z
N MET A 1 67.08 -51.31 -20.73
CA MET A 1 66.22 -51.22 -21.93
C MET A 1 64.81 -50.80 -21.50
N MET A 2 64.48 -49.54 -21.80
CA MET A 2 63.14 -48.94 -22.03
C MET A 2 61.97 -49.13 -21.04
N LYS A 3 61.75 -48.05 -20.28
CA LYS A 3 60.48 -47.40 -19.87
C LYS A 3 59.15 -48.15 -20.10
N ARG A 4 58.35 -48.26 -19.03
CA ARG A 4 56.90 -48.01 -19.09
C ARG A 4 56.46 -47.17 -17.89
N ILE A 5 55.98 -45.97 -18.24
CA ILE A 5 55.37 -44.96 -17.39
C ILE A 5 53.87 -45.24 -17.44
N GLN A 6 53.20 -45.38 -16.29
CA GLN A 6 51.74 -45.36 -16.20
C GLN A 6 51.29 -44.23 -15.26
N THR A 7 51.00 -43.12 -15.92
CA THR A 7 49.99 -42.08 -15.69
C THR A 7 49.02 -42.21 -14.50
N HIS A 8 49.14 -41.22 -13.62
CA HIS A 8 48.13 -40.45 -12.87
C HIS A 8 46.66 -40.91 -12.89
N VAL A 9 46.07 -41.06 -11.69
CA VAL A 9 44.67 -40.71 -11.45
C VAL A 9 44.63 -39.79 -10.22
N LEU A 10 44.61 -38.49 -10.51
CA LEU A 10 44.33 -37.42 -9.56
C LEU A 10 42.81 -37.42 -9.35
N GLY A 11 42.34 -37.98 -8.24
CA GLY A 11 40.92 -37.94 -7.87
C GLY A 11 40.55 -36.56 -7.35
N ALA A 12 40.15 -35.66 -8.24
CA ALA A 12 39.61 -34.35 -7.87
C ALA A 12 38.16 -34.54 -7.40
N THR A 13 37.94 -34.54 -6.09
CA THR A 13 36.63 -34.46 -5.45
C THR A 13 36.05 -33.07 -5.70
N LEU A 14 35.15 -32.95 -6.68
CA LEU A 14 34.42 -31.71 -6.94
C LEU A 14 33.21 -31.65 -5.99
N SER A 15 33.41 -31.07 -4.80
CA SER A 15 32.32 -30.72 -3.88
C SER A 15 31.49 -29.58 -4.49
N LEU A 16 30.35 -29.93 -5.08
CA LEU A 16 29.36 -28.96 -5.57
C LEU A 16 28.62 -28.35 -4.37
N LEU A 17 29.17 -27.27 -3.81
CA LEU A 17 28.48 -26.42 -2.84
C LEU A 17 27.39 -25.65 -3.58
N PHE A 18 26.16 -26.18 -3.59
CA PHE A 18 24.98 -25.40 -3.91
C PHE A 18 24.81 -24.34 -2.82
N LEU A 19 25.25 -23.12 -3.11
CA LEU A 19 24.86 -21.93 -2.36
C LEU A 19 23.34 -21.79 -2.53
N ILE A 20 22.58 -22.25 -1.53
CA ILE A 20 21.18 -21.87 -1.38
C ILE A 20 21.20 -20.37 -1.09
N GLN A 21 21.14 -19.56 -2.15
CA GLN A 21 20.90 -18.13 -1.96
C GLN A 21 19.51 -17.99 -1.34
N PRO A 22 19.36 -17.23 -0.25
CA PRO A 22 18.03 -16.89 0.22
C PRO A 22 17.34 -16.14 -0.92
N ALA A 23 16.30 -16.74 -1.48
CA ALA A 23 15.34 -15.99 -2.27
C ALA A 23 14.70 -15.00 -1.30
N PHE A 24 15.18 -13.76 -1.28
CA PHE A 24 14.44 -12.67 -0.68
C PHE A 24 13.12 -12.63 -1.45
N GLY A 25 12.05 -13.13 -0.82
CA GLY A 25 10.73 -13.03 -1.39
C GLY A 25 10.49 -11.57 -1.72
N GLN A 26 10.24 -11.27 -2.99
CA GLN A 26 9.94 -9.92 -3.42
C GLN A 26 8.70 -9.46 -2.64
N VAL A 27 8.92 -8.51 -1.74
CA VAL A 27 7.84 -7.91 -0.94
C VAL A 27 7.01 -7.11 -1.94
N ASN A 28 5.83 -7.63 -2.26
CA ASN A 28 4.95 -7.10 -3.29
C ASN A 28 3.77 -6.36 -2.66
N ASP A 29 3.40 -5.24 -3.25
CA ASP A 29 2.14 -4.57 -3.01
C ASP A 29 0.99 -5.44 -3.51
N GLN A 30 -0.19 -5.23 -2.93
CA GLN A 30 -1.38 -5.98 -3.27
C GLN A 30 -2.53 -5.01 -3.56
N ALA A 31 -2.91 -4.88 -4.83
CA ALA A 31 -4.09 -4.14 -5.23
C ALA A 31 -5.29 -5.09 -5.31
N TYR A 32 -6.42 -4.66 -4.76
CA TYR A 32 -7.68 -5.38 -4.82
C TYR A 32 -8.67 -4.52 -5.59
N LEU A 33 -9.38 -5.11 -6.55
CA LEU A 33 -10.38 -4.39 -7.34
C LEU A 33 -11.77 -4.55 -6.71
N LYS A 34 -12.64 -3.56 -6.92
CA LYS A 34 -14.05 -3.59 -6.48
C LYS A 34 -14.80 -4.78 -7.07
N SER A 35 -14.47 -5.18 -8.30
CA SER A 35 -15.05 -6.34 -8.98
C SER A 35 -14.67 -7.68 -8.35
N ASN A 36 -13.55 -7.75 -7.63
CA ASN A 36 -13.08 -8.96 -6.96
C ASN A 36 -12.23 -8.60 -5.72
N PRO A 37 -12.86 -8.22 -4.59
CA PRO A 37 -12.16 -7.70 -3.42
C PRO A 37 -11.36 -8.74 -2.63
N ASN A 38 -11.48 -10.02 -2.98
CA ASN A 38 -10.80 -11.13 -2.33
C ASN A 38 -9.57 -11.63 -3.09
N GLU A 39 -9.39 -11.21 -4.35
CA GLU A 39 -8.26 -11.59 -5.18
C GLU A 39 -7.27 -10.43 -5.32
N ALA A 40 -6.00 -10.70 -5.02
CA ALA A 40 -4.95 -9.70 -5.05
C ALA A 40 -4.23 -9.71 -6.41
N ILE A 41 -4.10 -8.54 -7.02
CA ILE A 41 -3.09 -8.27 -8.05
C ILE A 41 -1.80 -7.94 -7.32
N ARG A 42 -0.80 -8.82 -7.43
CA ARG A 42 0.46 -8.72 -6.69
C ARG A 42 1.59 -8.23 -7.59
N GLY A 43 2.32 -7.22 -7.14
CA GLY A 43 3.46 -6.66 -7.87
C GLY A 43 4.06 -5.46 -7.17
N LEU A 44 5.02 -4.81 -7.81
CA LEU A 44 5.56 -3.53 -7.33
C LEU A 44 4.75 -2.38 -7.91
N ILE A 45 4.36 -1.41 -7.10
CA ILE A 45 3.77 -0.17 -7.61
C ILE A 45 4.88 0.67 -8.27
N ASP A 46 4.72 0.93 -9.56
CA ASP A 46 5.62 1.77 -10.34
C ASP A 46 5.19 3.24 -10.27
N ASN A 47 3.88 3.50 -10.23
CA ASN A 47 3.32 4.85 -10.18
C ASN A 47 1.90 4.87 -9.59
N ILE A 48 1.53 6.00 -8.98
CA ILE A 48 0.17 6.33 -8.54
C ILE A 48 -0.16 7.73 -9.05
N SER A 49 -1.37 7.89 -9.60
CA SER A 49 -1.99 9.16 -9.96
C SER A 49 -3.44 9.19 -9.44
N SER A 50 -4.11 10.33 -9.62
CA SER A 50 -5.54 10.47 -9.28
C SER A 50 -6.48 9.63 -10.14
N THR A 51 -6.02 9.13 -11.29
CA THR A 51 -6.85 8.35 -12.21
C THR A 51 -6.40 6.91 -12.36
N GLU A 52 -5.15 6.58 -12.01
CA GLU A 52 -4.61 5.23 -12.20
C GLU A 52 -3.52 4.86 -11.20
N VAL A 53 -3.36 3.55 -10.98
CA VAL A 53 -2.23 2.93 -10.30
C VAL A 53 -1.57 1.96 -11.27
N VAL A 54 -0.26 2.11 -11.46
CA VAL A 54 0.54 1.22 -12.31
C VAL A 54 1.25 0.21 -11.43
N ILE A 55 0.88 -1.06 -11.56
CA ILE A 55 1.50 -2.17 -10.83
C ILE A 55 2.24 -3.10 -11.80
N ARG A 56 3.50 -3.41 -11.52
CA ARG A 56 4.34 -4.31 -12.31
C ARG A 56 4.12 -5.76 -11.87
N VAL A 57 3.42 -6.52 -12.70
CA VAL A 57 3.09 -7.94 -12.46
C VAL A 57 3.94 -8.80 -13.39
N ASN A 58 4.76 -9.69 -12.82
CA ASN A 58 5.66 -10.57 -13.59
C ASN A 58 6.52 -9.81 -14.63
N GLY A 59 6.96 -8.59 -14.29
CA GLY A 59 7.77 -7.74 -15.16
C GLY A 59 7.00 -6.89 -16.17
N ALA A 60 5.68 -7.07 -16.31
CA ALA A 60 4.83 -6.28 -17.20
C ALA A 60 4.05 -5.21 -16.41
N PRO A 61 4.00 -3.95 -16.88
CA PRO A 61 3.16 -2.93 -16.27
C PRO A 61 1.68 -3.23 -16.53
N ARG A 62 0.87 -3.13 -15.47
CA ARG A 62 -0.58 -3.20 -15.52
C ARG A 62 -1.15 -1.90 -14.96
N GLN A 63 -1.93 -1.20 -15.77
CA GLN A 63 -2.66 0.00 -15.37
C GLN A 63 -3.98 -0.41 -14.72
N LEU A 64 -4.25 0.11 -13.53
CA LEU A 64 -5.48 -0.08 -12.76
C LEU A 64 -6.18 1.27 -12.64
N PRO A 65 -7.40 1.44 -13.15
CA PRO A 65 -8.16 2.67 -12.94
C PRO A 65 -8.42 2.90 -11.44
N ALA A 66 -8.14 4.10 -10.93
CA ALA A 66 -8.27 4.42 -9.50
C ALA A 66 -9.69 4.19 -8.98
N ASN A 67 -10.70 4.51 -9.80
CA ASN A 67 -12.11 4.29 -9.48
C ASN A 67 -12.52 2.81 -9.37
N GLU A 68 -11.72 1.88 -9.88
CA GLU A 68 -11.95 0.43 -9.77
C GLU A 68 -11.22 -0.21 -8.60
N ILE A 69 -10.26 0.49 -7.98
CA ILE A 69 -9.50 -0.01 -6.85
C ILE A 69 -10.37 0.01 -5.59
N PHE A 70 -10.43 -1.13 -4.91
CA PHE A 70 -11.07 -1.28 -3.60
C PHE A 70 -10.13 -0.91 -2.46
N ARG A 71 -8.87 -1.38 -2.54
CA ARG A 71 -7.81 -1.05 -1.59
C ARG A 71 -6.45 -1.42 -2.15
N ILE A 72 -5.42 -0.78 -1.62
CA ILE A 72 -4.03 -1.21 -1.77
C ILE A 72 -3.52 -1.64 -0.40
N GLN A 73 -2.81 -2.76 -0.36
CA GLN A 73 -2.00 -3.17 0.79
C GLN A 73 -0.54 -3.03 0.39
N PHE A 74 0.09 -1.98 0.89
CA PHE A 74 1.49 -1.70 0.63
C PHE A 74 2.39 -2.73 1.31
N ALA A 75 3.40 -3.17 0.59
CA ALA A 75 4.28 -4.25 1.00
C ALA A 75 5.03 -3.94 2.30
N ASN A 76 5.40 -2.67 2.49
CA ASN A 76 6.16 -2.16 3.64
C ASN A 76 5.30 -1.44 4.69
N ALA A 77 3.97 -1.57 4.62
CA ALA A 77 3.09 -0.97 5.62
C ALA A 77 3.31 -1.61 7.00
N PRO A 78 3.43 -0.81 8.08
CA PRO A 78 3.57 -1.34 9.43
C PRO A 78 2.29 -2.12 9.84
N ALA A 79 2.45 -3.07 10.75
CA ALA A 79 1.34 -3.94 11.19
C ALA A 79 0.15 -3.13 11.75
N ASP A 80 0.44 -2.05 12.49
CA ASP A 80 -0.59 -1.17 13.06
C ASP A 80 -1.42 -0.48 11.97
N LEU A 81 -0.79 -0.08 10.86
CA LEU A 81 -1.51 0.45 9.69
C LEU A 81 -2.42 -0.62 9.07
N LEU A 82 -1.92 -1.85 8.92
CA LEU A 82 -2.74 -2.95 8.36
C LEU A 82 -3.98 -3.24 9.22
N GLN A 83 -3.82 -3.21 10.55
CA GLN A 83 -4.93 -3.38 11.50
C GLN A 83 -5.91 -2.20 11.43
N ALA A 84 -5.41 -0.96 11.46
CA ALA A 84 -6.22 0.24 11.34
C ALA A 84 -7.00 0.28 10.02
N ALA A 85 -6.37 -0.11 8.91
CA ALA A 85 -7.03 -0.19 7.60
C ALA A 85 -8.14 -1.24 7.58
N ALA A 86 -7.96 -2.35 8.30
CA ALA A 86 -9.02 -3.34 8.46
C ALA A 86 -10.21 -2.81 9.28
N ALA A 87 -9.96 -2.10 10.39
CA ALA A 87 -11.00 -1.46 11.19
C ALA A 87 -11.74 -0.37 10.40
N TYR A 88 -11.00 0.47 9.66
CA TYR A 88 -11.54 1.52 8.79
C TYR A 88 -12.53 0.94 7.77
N ARG A 89 -12.16 -0.14 7.07
CA ARG A 89 -13.04 -0.82 6.11
C ARG A 89 -14.30 -1.43 6.74
N ARG A 90 -14.28 -1.75 8.03
CA ARG A 90 -15.44 -2.24 8.78
C ARG A 90 -16.30 -1.11 9.35
N GLY A 91 -15.95 0.16 9.09
CA GLY A 91 -16.64 1.33 9.66
C GLY A 91 -16.33 1.56 11.15
N GLN A 92 -15.31 0.89 11.70
CA GLN A 92 -14.92 1.03 13.10
C GLN A 92 -13.93 2.19 13.24
N PHE A 93 -14.43 3.42 13.04
CA PHE A 93 -13.59 4.61 12.93
C PHE A 93 -12.80 4.95 14.20
N ASN A 94 -13.37 4.73 15.39
CA ASN A 94 -12.66 4.94 16.66
C ASN A 94 -11.46 3.99 16.82
N GLU A 95 -11.63 2.71 16.45
CA GLU A 95 -10.55 1.71 16.46
C GLU A 95 -9.49 2.05 15.41
N ALA A 96 -9.92 2.41 14.20
CA ALA A 96 -9.01 2.83 13.13
C ALA A 96 -8.18 4.06 13.52
N LYS A 97 -8.81 5.10 14.07
CA LYS A 97 -8.12 6.34 14.50
C LYS A 97 -7.11 6.06 15.60
N THR A 98 -7.46 5.21 16.57
CA THR A 98 -6.55 4.78 17.63
C THR A 98 -5.35 4.03 17.07
N GLY A 99 -5.57 3.11 16.13
CA GLY A 99 -4.49 2.38 15.46
C GLY A 99 -3.56 3.29 14.67
N LEU A 100 -4.11 4.25 13.91
CA LEU A 100 -3.32 5.22 13.15
C LEU A 100 -2.49 6.14 14.05
N ALA A 101 -3.00 6.52 15.23
CA ALA A 101 -2.26 7.34 16.18
C ALA A 101 -1.01 6.64 16.75
N GLY A 102 -0.98 5.30 16.74
CA GLY A 102 0.19 4.52 17.14
C GLY A 102 1.29 4.45 16.09
N VAL A 103 1.01 4.84 14.84
CA VAL A 103 1.97 4.73 13.74
C VAL A 103 3.01 5.86 13.80
N ASN A 104 4.29 5.49 13.89
CA ASN A 104 5.39 6.45 13.82
C ASN A 104 5.65 6.90 12.37
N LEU A 105 5.07 8.03 11.98
CA LEU A 105 5.23 8.61 10.63
C LEU A 105 6.69 8.91 10.24
N ALA A 106 7.57 9.12 11.22
CA ALA A 106 8.99 9.40 10.97
C ALA A 106 9.76 8.17 10.47
N GLU A 107 9.30 6.96 10.80
CA GLU A 107 9.91 5.69 10.39
C GLU A 107 9.40 5.21 9.02
N ILE A 108 8.33 5.82 8.52
CA ILE A 108 7.78 5.50 7.21
C ILE A 108 8.58 6.24 6.15
N ASN A 109 9.23 5.49 5.25
CA ASN A 109 9.96 6.06 4.12
C ASN A 109 9.13 6.06 2.83
N ASP A 110 8.14 5.17 2.75
CA ASP A 110 7.27 5.05 1.59
C ASP A 110 6.26 6.21 1.56
N LYS A 111 6.34 7.04 0.52
CA LYS A 111 5.46 8.19 0.34
C LYS A 111 3.99 7.79 0.18
N TRP A 112 3.71 6.65 -0.45
CA TRP A 112 2.35 6.19 -0.71
C TRP A 112 1.71 5.69 0.59
N VAL A 113 2.50 5.10 1.48
CA VAL A 113 2.04 4.73 2.83
C VAL A 113 1.70 5.97 3.66
N LYS A 114 2.47 7.05 3.56
CA LYS A 114 2.15 8.33 4.24
C LYS A 114 0.85 8.92 3.73
N GLU A 115 0.67 8.90 2.41
CA GLU A 115 -0.54 9.37 1.75
C GLU A 115 -1.77 8.57 2.18
N GLU A 116 -1.69 7.24 2.23
CA GLU A 116 -2.74 6.36 2.74
C GLU A 116 -3.15 6.75 4.17
N ILE A 117 -2.17 6.97 5.05
CA ILE A 117 -2.44 7.38 6.43
C ILE A 117 -3.11 8.76 6.48
N ALA A 118 -2.63 9.73 5.71
CA ALA A 118 -3.21 11.06 5.65
C ALA A 118 -4.66 11.02 5.16
N PHE A 119 -4.93 10.23 4.11
CA PHE A 119 -6.28 10.02 3.60
C PHE A 119 -7.18 9.37 4.66
N MET A 120 -6.72 8.29 5.29
CA MET A 120 -7.50 7.58 6.30
C MET A 120 -7.85 8.48 7.49
N LEU A 121 -6.91 9.28 7.99
CA LEU A 121 -7.18 10.23 9.09
C LEU A 121 -8.23 11.26 8.70
N ALA A 122 -8.09 11.91 7.53
CA ALA A 122 -9.04 12.92 7.07
C ALA A 122 -10.43 12.33 6.79
N SER A 123 -10.48 11.15 6.16
CA SER A 123 -11.74 10.47 5.83
C SER A 123 -12.46 9.90 7.05
N ILE A 124 -11.73 9.46 8.08
CA ILE A 124 -12.31 9.08 9.37
C ILE A 124 -13.06 10.27 9.98
N ASP A 125 -12.39 11.41 10.11
CA ASP A 125 -12.99 12.59 10.74
C ASP A 125 -14.19 13.11 9.94
N ALA A 126 -14.11 13.06 8.61
CA ALA A 126 -15.24 13.40 7.74
C ALA A 126 -16.42 12.45 7.88
N LYS A 127 -16.18 11.13 7.85
CA LYS A 127 -17.25 10.12 7.97
C LYS A 127 -17.90 10.16 9.35
N SER A 128 -17.12 10.36 10.42
CA SER A 128 -17.65 10.60 11.76
C SER A 128 -18.49 11.87 11.83
N ALA A 129 -18.01 13.00 11.29
CA ALA A 129 -18.75 14.26 11.33
C ALA A 129 -20.06 14.21 10.53
N LEU A 130 -20.08 13.49 9.40
CA LEU A 130 -21.29 13.20 8.63
C LEU A 130 -22.28 12.32 9.42
N ALA A 131 -21.79 11.41 10.24
CA ALA A 131 -22.61 10.60 11.15
C ALA A 131 -23.08 11.37 12.40
N GLY A 132 -22.75 12.66 12.54
CA GLY A 132 -23.11 13.50 13.68
C GLY A 132 -22.09 13.48 14.82
N GLU A 133 -20.94 12.86 14.62
CA GLU A 133 -19.85 12.78 15.59
C GLU A 133 -18.68 13.70 15.20
N GLY A 134 -18.51 14.81 15.92
CA GLY A 134 -17.40 15.75 15.68
C GLY A 134 -17.78 17.00 14.89
N ASP A 135 -16.78 17.79 14.51
CA ASP A 135 -16.95 19.08 13.85
C ASP A 135 -16.77 18.96 12.33
N LYS A 136 -17.84 19.26 11.58
CA LYS A 136 -17.88 19.19 10.11
C LYS A 136 -16.93 20.17 9.42
N ASN A 137 -16.74 21.36 9.98
CA ASN A 137 -15.83 22.36 9.42
C ASN A 137 -14.37 21.96 9.65
N ALA A 138 -14.06 21.42 10.83
CA ALA A 138 -12.74 20.88 11.12
C ALA A 138 -12.41 19.68 10.21
N ALA A 139 -13.34 18.75 10.05
CA ALA A 139 -13.18 17.62 9.14
C ALA A 139 -13.02 18.06 7.67
N GLY A 140 -13.79 19.05 7.22
CA GLY A 140 -13.66 19.64 5.89
C GLY A 140 -12.28 20.26 5.66
N THR A 141 -11.71 20.90 6.68
CA THR A 141 -10.35 21.47 6.61
C THR A 141 -9.29 20.39 6.39
N LEU A 142 -9.41 19.24 7.06
CA LEU A 142 -8.49 18.11 6.88
C LEU A 142 -8.56 17.52 5.47
N LEU A 143 -9.77 17.41 4.89
CA LEU A 143 -9.92 16.96 3.50
C LEU A 143 -9.33 17.97 2.51
N VAL A 144 -9.56 19.27 2.70
CA VAL A 144 -8.96 20.32 1.85
C VAL A 144 -7.43 20.25 1.90
N GLN A 145 -6.87 20.04 3.10
CA GLN A 145 -5.44 19.84 3.25
C GLN A 145 -4.96 18.61 2.46
N PHE A 146 -5.62 17.45 2.63
CA PHE A 146 -5.28 16.24 1.88
C PHE A 146 -5.35 16.46 0.36
N ILE A 147 -6.43 17.07 -0.14
CA ILE A 147 -6.64 17.36 -1.56
C ILE A 147 -5.52 18.25 -2.11
N GLY A 148 -5.09 19.26 -1.35
CA GLY A 148 -4.02 20.17 -1.74
C GLY A 148 -2.63 19.54 -1.70
N GLU A 149 -2.34 18.71 -0.69
CA GLU A 149 -1.04 18.07 -0.50
C GLU A 149 -0.83 16.83 -1.39
N TYR A 150 -1.90 16.07 -1.65
CA TYR A 150 -1.86 14.78 -2.32
C TYR A 150 -2.73 14.73 -3.58
N ALA A 151 -2.59 15.74 -4.45
CA ALA A 151 -3.36 15.85 -5.70
C ALA A 151 -3.19 14.67 -6.68
N ASN A 152 -2.08 13.92 -6.55
CA ASN A 152 -1.80 12.72 -7.34
C ASN A 152 -2.23 11.42 -6.63
N SER A 153 -2.91 11.51 -5.50
CA SER A 153 -3.41 10.32 -4.80
C SER A 153 -4.50 9.62 -5.57
N PHE A 154 -4.51 8.29 -5.58
CA PHE A 154 -5.65 7.54 -6.09
C PHE A 154 -6.94 7.78 -5.26
N HIS A 155 -6.82 8.30 -4.04
CA HIS A 155 -7.93 8.76 -3.21
C HIS A 155 -8.40 10.19 -3.50
N TYR A 156 -7.74 10.92 -4.41
CA TYR A 156 -8.04 12.34 -4.65
C TYR A 156 -9.53 12.61 -4.88
N TYR A 157 -10.17 11.86 -5.78
CA TYR A 157 -11.58 12.05 -6.08
C TYR A 157 -12.51 11.57 -4.95
N GLU A 158 -12.11 10.53 -4.19
CA GLU A 158 -12.85 10.10 -2.99
C GLU A 158 -12.82 11.20 -1.92
N ALA A 159 -11.68 11.86 -1.72
CA ALA A 159 -11.56 12.98 -0.79
C ALA A 159 -12.38 14.21 -1.24
N VAL A 160 -12.39 14.52 -2.54
CA VAL A 160 -13.21 15.59 -3.11
C VAL A 160 -14.70 15.31 -2.92
N GLU A 161 -15.15 14.08 -3.14
CA GLU A 161 -16.53 13.66 -2.93
C GLU A 161 -16.93 13.80 -1.44
N LEU A 162 -16.09 13.28 -0.53
CA LEU A 162 -16.31 13.42 0.92
C LEU A 162 -16.36 14.88 1.36
N PHE A 163 -15.54 15.75 0.77
CA PHE A 163 -15.55 17.17 1.06
C PHE A 163 -16.85 17.82 0.58
N ALA A 164 -17.32 17.46 -0.62
CA ALA A 164 -18.58 17.94 -1.15
C ALA A 164 -19.78 17.51 -0.29
N ASP A 165 -19.78 16.26 0.20
CA ASP A 165 -20.81 15.76 1.13
C ASP A 165 -20.83 16.57 2.43
N LEU A 166 -19.66 16.86 3.01
CA LEU A 166 -19.57 17.69 4.20
C LEU A 166 -20.08 19.11 3.94
N ALA A 167 -19.64 19.74 2.86
CA ALA A 167 -20.05 21.09 2.47
C ALA A 167 -21.57 21.16 2.29
N PHE A 168 -22.16 20.22 1.56
CA PHE A 168 -23.61 20.13 1.40
C PHE A 168 -24.33 19.98 2.76
N SER A 169 -23.73 19.24 3.69
CA SER A 169 -24.33 18.97 5.00
C SER A 169 -24.27 20.16 5.99
N VAL A 170 -23.49 21.21 5.70
CA VAL A 170 -23.38 22.42 6.54
C VAL A 170 -24.18 23.61 5.99
N GLY A 171 -24.66 23.52 4.73
CA GLY A 171 -25.47 24.54 4.07
C GLY A 171 -24.66 25.53 3.24
#